data_AF-A0A6A8MSF8-F1
#
_entry.id   AF-A0A6A8MSF8-F1
#
_cell.length_a   1.000
_cell.length_b   1.000
_cell.length_c   1.000
_cell.angle_alpha   90.00
_cell.angle_beta   90.00
_cell.angle_gamma   90.00
#
_symmetry.space_group_name_H-M   'P 1'
#
loop_
_entity.id
_entity.type
_entity.pdbx_description
1 polymer ?
#
loop_
_entity_poly.entity_id
_entity_poly.type
_entity_poly.pdbx_seq_one_letter_code
_entity_poly.pdbx_strand_id
1 'polypeptide(L)'
;MITVPLLLAELVLVLRLDKGKTKSLITRLAAAAVLMIVLGYPGEMSPNGSTARIVWGIASLIPFLYILYVLFVEMTKSLDDQPAGIKPIVSGLRWIILITWSFYPVAYFIPVIDGGVTGEVIRQSGYSIADILAKPAFCLLVYLIARRKSAADNFSEAA
;
A
#
# COMPACT_ATOMS: atom_id res chain seq x y z
N MET A 1 -3.94 12.02 -4.06
CA MET A 1 -2.84 12.26 -3.09
C MET A 1 -3.18 11.84 -1.65
N ILE A 2 -4.42 12.02 -1.18
CA ILE A 2 -4.77 11.81 0.24
C ILE A 2 -4.99 10.32 0.60
N THR A 3 -5.43 9.50 -0.34
CA THR A 3 -5.80 8.09 -0.07
C THR A 3 -4.61 7.23 0.35
N VAL A 4 -3.44 7.39 -0.28
CA VAL A 4 -2.26 6.56 0.02
C VAL A 4 -1.74 6.82 1.45
N PRO A 5 -1.50 8.07 1.90
CA PRO A 5 -1.15 8.35 3.29
C PRO A 5 -2.18 7.83 4.30
N LEU A 6 -3.47 7.91 3.98
CA LEU A 6 -4.54 7.43 4.86
C LEU A 6 -4.50 5.91 5.02
N LEU A 7 -4.42 5.16 3.92
CA LEU A 7 -4.32 3.68 3.94
C LEU A 7 -3.08 3.21 4.71
N LEU A 8 -1.96 3.92 4.56
CA LEU A 8 -0.72 3.65 5.31
C LEU A 8 -0.91 3.90 6.81
N ALA A 9 -1.56 5.00 7.18
CA ALA A 9 -1.83 5.33 8.58
C ALA A 9 -2.74 4.29 9.23
N GLU A 10 -3.85 3.93 8.59
CA GLU A 10 -4.78 2.90 9.05
C GLU A 10 -4.09 1.55 9.27
N LEU A 11 -3.23 1.14 8.33
CA LEU A 11 -2.45 -0.09 8.46
C LEU A 11 -1.55 -0.08 9.69
N VAL A 12 -0.73 0.97 9.85
CA VAL A 12 0.22 1.08 10.96
C VAL A 12 -0.50 1.11 12.30
N LEU A 13 -1.65 1.79 12.39
CA LEU A 13 -2.48 1.81 13.60
C LEU A 13 -2.96 0.42 14.00
N VAL A 14 -3.33 -0.43 13.02
CA VAL A 14 -3.77 -1.80 13.30
C VAL A 14 -2.62 -2.72 13.73
N LEU A 15 -1.35 -2.37 13.51
CA LEU A 15 -0.22 -3.18 13.96
C LEU A 15 0.02 -3.12 15.49
N ARG A 16 -0.63 -2.21 16.23
CA ARG A 16 -0.45 -1.99 17.69
C ARG A 16 1.01 -1.76 18.11
N LEU A 17 1.77 -1.01 17.31
CA LEU A 17 3.13 -0.62 17.68
C LEU A 17 3.12 0.46 18.76
N ASP A 18 4.23 0.60 19.49
CA ASP A 18 4.43 1.69 20.46
C ASP A 18 4.08 3.07 19.87
N LYS A 19 3.46 3.95 20.66
CA LYS A 19 2.96 5.26 20.19
C LYS A 19 4.04 6.08 19.47
N GLY A 20 5.27 6.09 19.98
CA GLY A 20 6.40 6.79 19.36
C GLY A 20 6.80 6.19 18.00
N LYS A 21 6.84 4.86 17.91
CA LYS A 21 7.16 4.13 16.69
C LYS A 21 6.07 4.28 15.64
N THR A 22 4.80 4.18 16.05
CA THR A 22 3.61 4.41 15.22
C THR A 22 3.65 5.79 14.58
N LYS A 23 3.82 6.86 15.37
CA LYS A 23 3.86 8.23 14.84
C LYS A 23 5.01 8.41 13.85
N SER A 24 6.21 7.94 14.20
CA SER A 24 7.40 8.03 13.33
C SER A 24 7.19 7.30 12.00
N LEU A 25 6.64 6.07 12.03
CA LEU A 25 6.37 5.30 10.82
C LEU A 25 5.32 5.97 9.94
N ILE A 26 4.21 6.43 10.50
CA ILE A 26 3.16 7.14 9.75
C ILE A 26 3.76 8.38 9.06
N THR A 27 4.54 9.20 9.77
CA THR A 27 5.15 10.40 9.17
C THR A 27 6.13 10.05 8.05
N ARG A 28 7.00 9.05 8.25
CA ARG A 28 7.97 8.60 7.23
C ARG A 28 7.28 8.03 5.99
N LEU A 29 6.26 7.19 6.19
CA LEU A 29 5.51 6.56 5.11
C LEU A 29 4.65 7.57 4.35
N ALA A 30 4.01 8.52 5.06
CA ALA A 30 3.26 9.60 4.44
C ALA A 30 4.17 10.51 3.60
N ALA A 31 5.34 10.89 4.12
CA ALA A 31 6.31 11.68 3.36
C ALA A 31 6.80 10.94 2.12
N ALA A 32 7.13 9.64 2.25
CA ALA A 32 7.52 8.81 1.11
C ALA A 32 6.39 8.69 0.07
N ALA A 33 5.14 8.58 0.51
CA ALA A 33 3.98 8.49 -0.40
C ALA A 33 3.75 9.80 -1.16
N VAL A 34 3.91 10.95 -0.49
CA VAL A 34 3.84 12.26 -1.17
C VAL A 34 4.98 12.39 -2.18
N LEU A 35 6.21 12.04 -1.80
CA LEU A 35 7.37 12.09 -2.70
C LEU A 35 7.19 11.19 -3.92
N MET A 36 6.71 9.96 -3.72
CA MET A 36 6.37 9.03 -4.81
C MET A 36 5.42 9.68 -5.83
N ILE A 37 4.32 10.27 -5.37
CA ILE A 37 3.33 10.87 -6.27
C ILE A 37 3.90 12.10 -6.99
N VAL A 38 4.63 12.95 -6.27
CA VAL A 38 5.25 14.14 -6.85
C VAL A 38 6.27 13.77 -7.95
N LEU A 39 7.05 12.72 -7.74
CA LEU A 39 8.00 12.23 -8.75
C LEU A 39 7.31 11.55 -9.94
N GLY A 40 6.22 10.82 -9.73
CA GLY A 40 5.50 10.14 -10.81
C GLY A 40 4.70 11.07 -11.72
N TYR A 41 4.20 12.19 -11.17
CA TYR A 41 3.29 13.11 -11.87
C TYR A 41 3.86 13.72 -13.16
N PRO A 42 5.10 14.25 -13.20
CA PRO A 42 5.69 14.76 -14.45
C PRO A 42 5.75 13.71 -15.56
N GLY A 43 6.02 12.45 -15.22
CA GLY A 43 6.07 11.38 -16.21
C GLY A 43 4.68 10.95 -16.70
N GLU A 44 3.63 11.07 -15.89
CA GLU A 44 2.24 10.89 -16.37
C GLU A 44 1.82 11.96 -17.38
N MET A 45 2.32 13.19 -17.21
CA MET A 45 2.06 14.29 -18.14
C MET A 45 2.91 14.20 -19.43
N SER A 46 3.89 13.31 -19.46
CA SER A 46 4.79 13.15 -20.61
C SER A 46 4.16 12.25 -21.68
N PRO A 47 4.48 12.44 -22.98
CA PRO A 47 3.98 11.60 -24.05
C PRO A 47 4.25 10.10 -23.81
N ASN A 48 3.34 9.25 -24.32
CA ASN A 48 3.48 7.80 -24.29
C ASN A 48 4.85 7.38 -24.87
N GLY A 49 5.53 6.43 -24.23
CA GLY A 49 6.85 5.96 -24.65
C GLY A 49 8.03 6.94 -24.48
N SER A 50 7.80 8.17 -23.98
CA SER A 50 8.89 9.14 -23.81
C SER A 50 9.93 8.71 -22.77
N THR A 51 11.19 9.07 -23.01
CA THR A 51 12.28 8.87 -22.03
C THR A 51 11.97 9.57 -20.71
N ALA A 52 11.31 10.73 -20.74
CA ALA A 52 10.87 11.45 -19.55
C ALA A 52 9.92 10.60 -18.68
N ARG A 53 8.91 9.95 -19.29
CA ARG A 53 8.01 9.02 -18.58
C ARG A 53 8.78 7.90 -17.89
N ILE A 54 9.76 7.31 -18.57
CA ILE A 54 10.58 6.23 -18.02
C ILE A 54 11.40 6.71 -16.81
N VAL A 55 12.10 7.84 -16.96
CA VAL A 55 12.97 8.39 -15.92
C VAL A 55 12.16 8.76 -14.67
N TRP A 56 11.05 9.48 -14.84
CA TRP A 56 10.18 9.85 -13.72
C TRP A 56 9.47 8.64 -13.10
N GLY A 57 9.10 7.64 -13.90
CA GLY A 57 8.57 6.36 -13.41
C GLY A 57 9.57 5.62 -12.53
N ILE A 58 10.83 5.50 -12.96
CA ILE A 58 11.89 4.87 -12.17
C ILE A 58 12.17 5.68 -10.90
N ALA A 59 12.23 7.01 -11.00
CA ALA A 59 12.41 7.88 -9.83
C ALA A 59 11.28 7.70 -8.80
N SER A 60 10.03 7.60 -9.26
CA SER A 60 8.86 7.31 -8.42
C SER A 60 8.87 5.88 -7.84
N LEU A 61 9.50 4.92 -8.51
CA LEU A 61 9.58 3.54 -8.03
C LEU A 61 10.45 3.40 -6.79
N ILE A 62 11.45 4.26 -6.60
CA ILE A 62 12.35 4.24 -5.43
C ILE A 62 11.58 4.43 -4.11
N PRO A 63 10.84 5.54 -3.89
CA PRO A 63 10.06 5.70 -2.67
C PRO A 63 8.92 4.67 -2.55
N PHE A 64 8.36 4.19 -3.67
CA PHE A 64 7.37 3.11 -3.66
C PHE A 64 7.94 1.81 -3.08
N LEU A 65 9.09 1.35 -3.55
CA LEU A 65 9.76 0.15 -3.06
C LEU A 65 10.18 0.29 -1.59
N TYR A 66 10.62 1.49 -1.19
CA TYR A 66 10.90 1.79 0.20
C TYR A 66 9.64 1.63 1.09
N ILE A 67 8.47 2.12 0.65
CA ILE A 67 7.20 1.94 1.37
C ILE A 67 6.89 0.44 1.52
N LEU A 68 6.92 -0.31 0.43
CA LEU A 68 6.64 -1.76 0.47
C LEU A 68 7.61 -2.50 1.39
N TYR A 69 8.90 -2.18 1.33
CA TYR A 69 9.91 -2.76 2.20
C TYR A 69 9.62 -2.48 3.69
N VAL A 70 9.42 -1.20 4.05
CA VAL A 70 9.16 -0.82 5.45
C VAL A 70 7.88 -1.47 5.95
N LEU A 71 6.80 -1.45 5.17
CA LEU A 71 5.55 -2.11 5.54
C LEU A 71 5.76 -3.61 5.73
N PHE A 72 6.39 -4.29 4.77
CA PHE A 72 6.59 -5.73 4.84
C PHE A 72 7.39 -6.11 6.09
N VAL A 73 8.49 -5.40 6.36
CA VAL A 73 9.35 -5.64 7.52
C VAL A 73 8.62 -5.35 8.84
N GLU A 74 7.95 -4.21 8.98
CA GLU A 74 7.26 -3.86 10.23
C GLU A 74 6.03 -4.73 10.48
N MET A 75 5.28 -5.09 9.44
CA MET A 75 4.21 -6.09 9.56
C MET A 75 4.76 -7.44 10.00
N THR A 76 5.91 -7.88 9.45
CA THR A 76 6.56 -9.13 9.85
C THR A 76 6.93 -9.13 11.31
N LYS A 77 7.59 -8.07 11.79
CA LYS A 77 7.95 -7.93 13.21
C LYS A 77 6.72 -7.94 14.11
N SER A 78 5.65 -7.27 13.69
CA SER A 78 4.41 -7.21 14.48
C SER A 78 3.70 -8.56 14.60
N LEU A 79 4.03 -9.57 13.76
CA LEU A 79 3.38 -10.88 13.80
C LEU A 79 3.60 -11.60 15.12
N ASP A 80 4.77 -11.43 15.74
CA ASP A 80 5.09 -12.10 16.99
C ASP A 80 4.18 -11.62 18.14
N ASP A 81 3.83 -10.33 18.10
CA ASP A 81 2.97 -9.65 19.07
C ASP A 81 1.46 -9.84 18.81
N GLN A 82 1.06 -10.55 17.74
CA GLN A 82 -0.36 -10.78 17.46
C GLN A 82 -0.92 -12.01 18.20
N PRO A 83 -2.20 -11.97 18.61
CA PRO A 83 -2.91 -13.18 19.06
C PRO A 83 -2.89 -14.28 17.98
N ALA A 84 -2.84 -15.55 18.40
CA ALA A 84 -2.68 -16.70 17.51
C ALA A 84 -3.72 -16.74 16.37
N GLY A 85 -4.98 -16.39 16.65
CA GLY A 85 -6.05 -16.34 15.64
C GLY A 85 -5.98 -15.17 14.66
N ILE A 86 -5.08 -14.20 14.87
CA ILE A 86 -4.95 -12.97 14.09
C ILE A 86 -3.67 -12.99 13.23
N LYS A 87 -2.63 -13.71 13.66
CA LYS A 87 -1.37 -13.90 12.90
C LYS A 87 -1.58 -14.25 11.43
N PRO A 88 -2.44 -15.23 11.05
CA PRO A 88 -2.62 -15.61 9.65
C PRO A 88 -3.23 -14.47 8.81
N ILE A 89 -4.12 -13.67 9.40
CA ILE A 89 -4.80 -12.57 8.74
C ILE A 89 -3.80 -11.43 8.45
N VAL A 90 -2.97 -11.08 9.43
CA VAL A 90 -1.92 -10.06 9.27
C VAL A 90 -0.85 -10.52 8.26
N SER A 91 -0.49 -11.81 8.28
CA SER A 91 0.44 -12.38 7.29
C SER A 91 -0.14 -12.34 5.87
N GLY A 92 -1.42 -12.67 5.70
CA GLY A 92 -2.12 -12.56 4.43
C GLY A 92 -2.23 -11.12 3.93
N LEU A 93 -2.54 -10.18 4.84
CA LEU A 93 -2.64 -8.75 4.52
C LEU A 93 -1.34 -8.21 3.91
N ARG A 94 -0.18 -8.61 4.46
CA ARG A 94 1.14 -8.22 3.94
C ARG A 94 1.33 -8.59 2.48
N TRP A 95 0.91 -9.79 2.09
CA TRP A 95 0.99 -10.27 0.71
C TRP A 95 -0.04 -9.60 -0.20
N ILE A 96 -1.27 -9.40 0.29
CA ILE A 96 -2.32 -8.69 -0.45
C ILE A 96 -1.86 -7.29 -0.81
N ILE A 97 -1.31 -6.53 0.15
CA ILE A 97 -0.76 -5.19 -0.10
C ILE A 97 0.32 -5.25 -1.18
N LEU A 98 1.32 -6.12 -1.01
CA LEU A 98 2.44 -6.22 -1.95
C LEU A 98 1.97 -6.52 -3.37
N ILE A 99 1.07 -7.49 -3.54
CA ILE A 99 0.57 -7.90 -4.86
C ILE A 99 -0.29 -6.80 -5.47
N THR A 100 -1.28 -6.30 -4.73
CA THR A 100 -2.25 -5.33 -5.25
C THR A 100 -1.60 -3.99 -5.55
N TRP A 101 -0.66 -3.54 -4.71
CA TRP A 101 -0.01 -2.24 -4.91
C TRP A 101 1.06 -2.28 -6.00
N SER A 102 1.69 -3.44 -6.23
CA SER A 102 2.63 -3.61 -7.36
C SER A 102 1.95 -3.48 -8.72
N PHE A 103 0.62 -3.52 -8.78
CA PHE A 103 -0.12 -3.26 -10.01
C PHE A 103 0.03 -1.82 -10.51
N TYR A 104 0.08 -0.82 -9.61
CA TYR A 104 0.18 0.60 -9.99
C TYR A 104 1.42 0.93 -10.84
N PRO A 105 2.65 0.53 -10.47
CA PRO A 105 3.81 0.77 -11.32
C PRO A 105 3.72 0.00 -12.65
N VAL A 106 3.15 -1.21 -12.68
CA VAL A 106 2.94 -1.93 -13.94
C VAL A 106 2.05 -1.13 -14.88
N ALA A 107 0.90 -0.66 -14.39
CA ALA A 107 -0.03 0.15 -15.15
C ALA A 107 0.56 1.48 -15.62
N TYR A 108 1.44 2.10 -14.82
CA TYR A 108 2.18 3.30 -15.19
C TYR A 108 3.06 3.09 -16.44
N PHE A 109 3.71 1.93 -16.55
CA PHE A 109 4.61 1.60 -17.66
C PHE A 109 3.91 1.01 -18.88
N ILE A 110 2.62 0.65 -18.81
CA ILE A 110 1.88 0.14 -19.98
C ILE A 110 2.00 1.05 -21.21
N PRO A 111 1.81 2.38 -21.13
CA PRO A 111 1.95 3.26 -22.30
C PRO A 111 3.36 3.34 -22.89
N VAL A 112 4.38 2.78 -22.22
CA VAL A 112 5.73 2.61 -22.78
C VAL A 112 5.82 1.34 -23.64
N ILE A 113 5.04 0.31 -23.30
CA ILE A 113 5.00 -0.97 -24.00
C ILE A 113 3.98 -0.92 -25.15
N ASP A 114 2.78 -0.41 -24.86
CA ASP A 114 1.69 -0.21 -25.81
C ASP A 114 0.92 1.08 -25.46
N GLY A 115 1.19 2.15 -26.24
CA GLY A 115 0.50 3.43 -26.12
C GLY A 115 -0.80 3.54 -26.90
N GLY A 116 -1.27 2.44 -27.53
CA GLY A 116 -2.50 2.38 -28.31
C GLY A 116 -3.75 2.13 -27.47
N VAL A 117 -4.90 2.00 -28.16
CA VAL A 117 -6.21 1.79 -27.52
C VAL A 117 -6.25 0.51 -26.68
N THR A 118 -5.61 -0.56 -27.13
CA THR A 118 -5.54 -1.83 -26.40
C THR A 118 -4.79 -1.68 -25.08
N GLY A 119 -3.59 -1.06 -25.10
CA GLY A 119 -2.84 -0.74 -23.89
C GLY A 119 -3.66 0.12 -22.90
N GLU A 120 -4.41 1.10 -23.39
CA GLU A 120 -5.27 1.92 -22.54
C GLU A 120 -6.40 1.12 -21.88
N VAL A 121 -7.05 0.21 -22.60
CA VAL A 121 -8.06 -0.69 -22.02
C VAL A 121 -7.45 -1.58 -20.93
N ILE A 122 -6.29 -2.19 -21.20
CA ILE A 122 -5.60 -3.04 -20.21
C ILE A 122 -5.27 -2.22 -18.95
N ARG A 123 -4.76 -0.99 -19.14
CA ARG A 123 -4.43 -0.07 -18.04
C ARG A 123 -5.65 0.25 -17.19
N GLN A 124 -6.78 0.60 -17.79
CA GLN A 124 -7.99 0.98 -17.07
C GLN A 124 -8.69 -0.21 -16.39
N SER A 125 -8.78 -1.36 -17.07
CA SER A 125 -9.27 -2.59 -16.46
C SER A 125 -8.41 -2.98 -15.26
N GLY A 126 -7.11 -2.85 -15.43
CA GLY A 126 -6.13 -3.02 -14.38
C GLY A 126 -6.35 -2.13 -13.17
N TYR A 127 -6.44 -0.81 -13.37
CA TYR A 127 -6.70 0.13 -12.29
C TYR A 127 -8.01 -0.15 -11.57
N SER A 128 -9.06 -0.54 -12.29
CA SER A 128 -10.35 -0.89 -11.70
C SER A 128 -10.24 -2.10 -10.75
N ILE A 129 -9.55 -3.16 -11.19
CA ILE A 129 -9.32 -4.35 -10.36
C ILE A 129 -8.45 -3.99 -9.14
N ALA A 130 -7.35 -3.27 -9.38
CA ALA A 130 -6.43 -2.84 -8.32
C ALA A 130 -7.16 -1.98 -7.28
N ASP A 131 -8.03 -1.07 -7.71
CA ASP A 131 -8.76 -0.18 -6.81
C ASP A 131 -9.78 -0.93 -5.95
N ILE A 132 -10.48 -1.93 -6.50
CA ILE A 132 -11.42 -2.76 -5.71
C ILE A 132 -10.67 -3.57 -4.64
N LEU A 133 -9.50 -4.12 -4.98
CA LEU A 133 -8.71 -4.94 -4.07
C LEU A 133 -7.97 -4.10 -3.02
N ALA A 134 -7.35 -3.00 -3.44
CA ALA A 134 -6.50 -2.16 -2.59
C ALA A 134 -7.26 -1.19 -1.71
N LYS A 135 -8.56 -0.93 -1.99
CA LYS A 135 -9.40 -0.02 -1.19
C LYS A 135 -10.50 -0.78 -0.43
N PRO A 136 -11.66 -1.18 -1.00
CA PRO A 136 -12.69 -1.90 -0.26
C PRO A 136 -12.21 -3.17 0.44
N ALA A 137 -11.55 -4.09 -0.28
CA ALA A 137 -11.15 -5.37 0.30
C ALA A 137 -10.08 -5.18 1.38
N PHE A 138 -9.11 -4.31 1.14
CA PHE A 138 -8.12 -3.91 2.12
C PHE A 138 -8.75 -3.30 3.38
N CYS A 139 -9.63 -2.31 3.24
CA CYS A 139 -10.30 -1.66 4.37
C CYS A 139 -11.14 -2.65 5.18
N LEU A 140 -11.85 -3.57 4.52
CA LEU A 140 -12.59 -4.64 5.19
C LEU A 140 -11.68 -5.56 6.01
N LEU A 141 -10.51 -5.92 5.46
CA LEU A 141 -9.52 -6.74 6.18
C LEU A 141 -8.94 -6.02 7.40
N VAL A 142 -8.56 -4.74 7.24
CA VAL A 142 -8.07 -3.89 8.34
C VAL A 142 -9.13 -3.78 9.44
N TYR A 143 -10.39 -3.53 9.07
CA TYR A 143 -11.52 -3.51 10.00
C TYR A 143 -11.72 -4.84 10.73
N LEU A 144 -11.67 -5.97 10.01
CA LEU A 144 -11.81 -7.31 10.61
C LEU A 144 -10.69 -7.59 11.63
N ILE A 145 -9.46 -7.18 11.33
CA ILE A 145 -8.33 -7.33 12.27
C ILE A 145 -8.58 -6.45 13.50
N ALA A 146 -8.93 -5.18 13.31
CA ALA A 146 -9.22 -4.26 14.42
C ALA A 146 -10.33 -4.81 15.32
N ARG A 147 -11.45 -5.25 14.75
CA ARG A 147 -12.59 -5.81 15.51
C ARG A 147 -12.22 -7.07 16.29
N ARG A 148 -11.46 -7.98 15.69
CA ARG A 148 -11.00 -9.21 16.37
C ARG A 148 -10.04 -8.92 17.52
N LYS A 149 -9.17 -7.91 17.36
CA LYS A 149 -8.29 -7.45 18.44
C LYS A 149 -9.07 -6.85 19.60
N SER A 150 -9.99 -5.91 19.31
CA SER A 150 -10.81 -5.29 20.36
C SER A 150 -11.64 -6.32 21.13
N ALA A 151 -12.18 -7.34 20.44
CA ALA A 151 -12.87 -8.44 21.13
C ALA A 151 -11.93 -9.20 22.07
N ALA A 152 -10.72 -9.55 21.61
CA ALA A 152 -9.75 -10.26 22.44
C ALA A 152 -9.31 -9.46 23.69
N ASP A 153 -9.16 -8.14 23.55
CA ASP A 153 -8.82 -7.25 24.68
C ASP A 153 -9.94 -7.20 25.72
N ASN A 154 -11.19 -7.05 25.27
CA ASN A 154 -12.36 -7.01 26.17
C ASN A 154 -12.54 -8.31 26.97
N PHE A 155 -12.20 -9.47 26.38
CA PHE A 155 -12.21 -10.75 27.10
C PHE A 155 -11.07 -10.86 28.13
N SER A 156 -9.92 -10.23 27.89
CA SER A 156 -8.80 -10.21 28.82
C SER A 156 -9.02 -9.27 30.01
N GLU A 157 -9.78 -8.19 29.85
CA GLU A 157 -10.11 -7.28 30.96
C GLU A 157 -11.23 -7.82 31.86
N ALA A 158 -12.03 -8.77 31.36
CA ALA A 158 -13.15 -9.37 32.08
C ALA A 158 -12.81 -10.69 32.83
N ALA A 159 -11.60 -11.22 32.64
CA ALA A 159 -11.11 -12.48 33.23
C ALA A 159 -10.08 -12.21 34.34
#